data_AF-A0A0B2UFE2-F1
#
_entry.id   AF-A0A0B2UFE2-F1
#
_cell.length_a   1.000
_cell.length_b   1.000
_cell.length_c   1.000
_cell.angle_alpha   90.00
_cell.angle_beta   90.00
_cell.angle_gamma   90.00
#
_symmetry.space_group_name_H-M   'P 1'
#
loop_
_entity.id
_entity.type
_entity.pdbx_description
1 polymer ?
#
loop_
_entity_poly.entity_id
_entity_poly.type
_entity_poly.pdbx_seq_one_letter_code
_entity_poly.pdbx_strand_id
1 'polypeptide(L)' 'MAGAITINKAGKVRNQTPKDPVKDKERKVCGRSRQRLRFEKRSEIGYFDANGKMKLNAQS' A
#
# COMPACT_ATOMS: atom_id res chain seq x y z
N MET A 1 -22.19 -33.47 -18.87
CA MET A 1 -22.89 -33.01 -17.65
C MET A 1 -22.09 -31.85 -17.07
N ALA A 2 -22.53 -30.61 -17.28
CA ALA A 2 -21.91 -29.46 -16.64
C ALA A 2 -22.22 -29.53 -15.14
N GLY A 3 -21.19 -29.64 -14.29
CA GLY A 3 -21.36 -29.73 -12.84
C GLY A 3 -22.06 -28.48 -12.30
N ALA A 4 -23.10 -28.65 -11.50
CA ALA A 4 -23.85 -27.55 -10.90
C ALA A 4 -22.89 -26.60 -10.15
N ILE A 5 -22.83 -25.34 -10.57
CA ILE A 5 -21.99 -24.32 -9.93
C ILE A 5 -22.63 -23.94 -8.60
N THR A 6 -22.09 -24.43 -7.49
CA THR A 6 -22.62 -24.17 -6.14
C THR A 6 -22.04 -22.88 -5.55
N ILE A 7 -22.88 -21.95 -5.08
CA ILE A 7 -22.49 -20.65 -4.52
C ILE A 7 -22.14 -20.73 -3.01
N ASN A 8 -22.34 -21.88 -2.38
CA ASN A 8 -22.30 -22.10 -0.93
C ASN A 8 -20.98 -21.73 -0.22
N LYS A 9 -19.89 -21.49 -0.97
CA LYS A 9 -18.57 -21.11 -0.42
C LYS A 9 -18.25 -19.61 -0.56
N ALA A 10 -19.18 -18.82 -1.11
CA ALA A 10 -18.99 -17.38 -1.27
C ALA A 10 -18.74 -16.70 0.08
N GLY A 11 -17.71 -15.86 0.16
CA GLY A 11 -17.37 -15.12 1.38
C GLY A 11 -16.67 -15.92 2.48
N LYS A 12 -16.49 -17.25 2.36
CA LYS A 12 -15.87 -18.10 3.39
C LYS A 12 -14.55 -17.51 3.91
N VAL A 13 -13.60 -17.24 3.01
CA VAL A 13 -12.26 -16.79 3.40
C VAL A 13 -12.29 -15.38 3.99
N ARG A 14 -13.05 -14.46 3.37
CA ARG A 14 -13.15 -13.07 3.83
C ARG A 14 -13.78 -12.93 5.21
N ASN A 15 -14.75 -13.79 5.54
CA ASN A 15 -15.39 -13.79 6.85
C ASN A 15 -14.59 -14.56 7.90
N GLN A 16 -13.75 -15.51 7.47
CA GLN A 16 -12.87 -16.26 8.36
C GLN A 16 -11.64 -15.44 8.79
N THR A 17 -11.12 -14.56 7.92
CA THR A 17 -9.96 -13.73 8.26
C THR A 17 -10.30 -12.75 9.39
N PRO A 18 -9.55 -12.74 10.51
CA PRO A 18 -9.79 -11.80 11.60
C PRO A 18 -9.61 -10.36 11.11
N LYS A 19 -10.45 -9.45 11.62
CA LYS A 19 -10.41 -8.05 11.23
C LYS A 19 -9.49 -7.28 12.17
N ASP A 20 -8.36 -6.82 11.65
CA ASP A 20 -7.48 -5.93 12.40
C ASP A 20 -8.12 -4.54 12.59
N PRO A 21 -7.99 -3.94 13.78
CA PRO A 21 -8.46 -2.57 14.00
C PRO A 21 -7.67 -1.58 13.16
N VAL A 22 -8.36 -0.56 12.65
CA VAL A 22 -7.71 0.53 11.93
C VAL A 22 -6.90 1.35 12.93
N LYS A 23 -5.59 1.45 12.70
CA LYS A 23 -4.72 2.32 13.50
C LYS A 23 -4.96 3.77 13.12
N ASP A 24 -5.15 4.63 14.13
CA ASP A 24 -5.20 6.07 13.94
C ASP A 24 -3.87 6.59 13.40
N LYS A 25 -3.95 7.53 12.45
CA LYS A 25 -2.80 8.13 11.78
C LYS A 25 -3.01 9.63 11.72
N GLU A 26 -1.91 10.36 11.82
CA GLU A 26 -1.92 11.80 11.60
C GLU A 26 -2.47 12.14 10.20
N ARG A 27 -3.13 13.31 10.12
CA ARG A 27 -3.66 13.80 8.87
C ARG A 27 -2.52 14.02 7.88
N LYS A 28 -2.62 13.36 6.72
CA LYS A 28 -1.64 13.53 5.65
C LYS A 28 -1.69 14.95 5.08
N VAL A 29 -0.52 15.50 4.81
CA VAL A 29 -0.35 16.70 4.00
C VAL A 29 -0.83 16.42 2.57
N CYS A 30 -1.50 17.40 1.94
CA CYS A 30 -2.15 17.27 0.64
C CYS A 30 -1.64 18.29 -0.39
N GLY A 31 -1.93 18.08 -1.68
CA GLY A 31 -1.62 19.04 -2.74
C GLY A 31 -0.12 19.32 -2.90
N ARG A 32 0.23 20.59 -3.10
CA ARG A 32 1.61 21.05 -3.38
C ARG A 32 2.60 20.70 -2.28
N SER A 33 2.20 20.79 -1.02
CA SER A 33 3.08 20.51 0.12
C SER A 33 3.42 19.02 0.20
N ARG A 34 2.50 18.13 -0.20
CA ARG A 34 2.80 16.70 -0.35
C ARG A 34 3.81 16.42 -1.47
N GLN A 35 3.73 17.17 -2.57
CA GLN A 35 4.68 17.02 -3.68
C GLN A 35 6.08 17.49 -3.27
N ARG A 36 6.17 18.62 -2.57
CA ARG A 36 7.43 19.15 -2.02
C ARG A 36 8.09 18.16 -1.06
N LEU A 37 7.36 17.64 -0.08
CA LEU A 37 7.86 16.62 0.86
C LEU A 37 8.36 15.35 0.15
N ARG A 38 7.69 14.94 -0.95
CA ARG A 38 8.13 13.78 -1.74
C ARG A 38 9.44 14.06 -2.47
N PHE A 39 9.60 15.26 -3.02
CA PHE A 39 10.82 15.67 -3.71
C PHE A 39 11.99 15.73 -2.75
N GLU A 40 11.84 16.45 -1.63
CA GLU A 40 12.87 16.59 -0.59
C GLU A 40 13.38 15.22 -0.12
N LYS A 41 12.46 14.31 0.26
CA LYS A 41 12.82 12.94 0.65
C LYS A 41 13.54 12.14 -0.44
N ARG A 42 13.24 12.37 -1.72
CA ARG A 42 13.89 11.67 -2.85
C ARG A 42 15.29 12.23 -3.13
N SER A 43 15.45 13.53 -2.99
CA SER A 43 16.75 14.19 -3.12
C SER A 43 17.70 13.75 -2.01
N GLU A 44 17.23 13.69 -0.76
CA GLU A 44 18.03 13.25 0.40
C GLU A 44 18.57 11.83 0.26
N ILE A 45 17.76 10.91 -0.29
CA ILE A 45 18.15 9.50 -0.45
C ILE A 45 18.95 9.23 -1.74
N GLY A 46 19.33 10.27 -2.50
CA GLY A 46 20.11 10.12 -3.73
C GLY A 46 19.33 9.45 -4.87
N TYR A 47 17.99 9.55 -4.88
CA TYR A 47 17.16 8.91 -5.90
C TYR A 47 17.51 9.36 -7.32
N PHE A 48 17.85 10.63 -7.48
CA PHE A 48 18.20 11.22 -8.77
C PHE A 48 19.62 10.83 -9.20
N ASP A 49 20.56 10.70 -8.27
CA ASP A 49 21.95 10.30 -8.56
C ASP A 49 22.02 8.82 -8.98
N ALA A 50 21.19 7.98 -8.38
CA ALA A 50 21.07 6.56 -8.73
C ALA A 50 20.25 6.29 -10.02
N ASN A 51 19.85 7.34 -10.76
CA ASN A 51 18.94 7.24 -11.91
C ASN A 51 17.66 6.44 -11.58
N GLY A 52 17.15 6.57 -10.36
CA GLY A 52 15.96 5.87 -9.88
C GLY A 52 16.15 4.39 -9.51
N LYS A 53 17.37 3.84 -9.58
CA LYS A 53 17.65 2.43 -9.27
C LYS A 53 17.90 2.23 -7.77
N MET A 54 16.85 2.30 -6.97
CA MET A 54 16.92 2.02 -5.52
C MET A 54 15.63 1.45 -4.94
N LYS A 55 15.71 0.81 -3.77
CA LYS A 55 14.52 0.32 -3.04
C LYS A 55 13.92 1.44 -2.18
N LEU A 56 12.75 1.94 -2.57
CA LEU A 56 12.03 2.99 -1.82
C LEU A 56 11.33 2.49 -0.55
N ASN A 57 11.02 1.20 -0.49
CA ASN A 57 10.41 0.57 0.67
C ASN A 57 11.26 -0.64 1.07
N ALA A 58 12.31 -0.41 1.86
CA ALA A 58 13.05 -1.49 2.46
C ALA A 58 12.15 -2.22 3.46
N GLN A 59 11.92 -3.51 3.22
CA GLN A 59 11.32 -4.40 4.20
C GLN A 59 12.48 -5.15 4.85
N SER A 60 12.60 -5.01 6.17
CA SER A 60 13.51 -5.78 7.01
C SER A 60 12.97 -7.19 7.22
#